data_AF-A0A1F4VCR0-F1
#
_entry.id   AF-A0A1F4VCR0-F1
#
_cell.length_a   1.000
_cell.length_b   1.000
_cell.length_c   1.000
_cell.angle_alpha   90.00
_cell.angle_beta   90.00
_cell.angle_gamma   90.00
#
_symmetry.space_group_name_H-M   'P 1'
#
loop_
_entity.id
_entity.type
_entity.pdbx_description
1 polymer ?
#
loop_
_entity_poly.entity_id
_entity_poly.type
_entity_poly.pdbx_seq_one_letter_code
_entity_poly.pdbx_strand_id
1 'polypeptide(L)'
;MKNQKLVISAILLTVILGSILFLTQRNRPAEEAMKQKEESQREENPIGSTVKKDTTSRYIEYKSNSLNENNDKRKVLYFYANWCPICKPADAEFKNNSNGIPEDTVVIRVNYNDSDTDQEEKDLARKYGIAYQHTFVQIDQEGNEVAKWNGGALSKLLENLK
;
A
#
# COMPACT_ATOMS: atom_id res chain seq x y z
N MET A 1 -37.74 8.92 -58.84
CA MET A 1 -36.38 8.35 -58.69
C MET A 1 -35.24 9.38 -58.61
N LYS A 2 -35.37 10.62 -59.11
CA LYS A 2 -34.27 11.62 -59.13
C LYS A 2 -33.98 12.25 -57.75
N ASN A 3 -35.00 12.40 -56.90
CA ASN A 3 -34.89 13.09 -55.60
C ASN A 3 -34.38 12.15 -54.46
N GLN A 4 -34.57 10.84 -54.60
CA GLN A 4 -34.10 9.86 -53.61
C GLN A 4 -32.57 9.74 -53.61
N LYS A 5 -31.92 9.88 -54.78
CA LYS A 5 -30.46 9.94 -54.91
C LYS A 5 -29.87 11.23 -54.31
N LEU A 6 -30.60 12.34 -54.39
CA LEU A 6 -30.21 13.62 -53.78
C LEU A 6 -30.29 13.58 -52.25
N VAL A 7 -31.34 12.97 -51.70
CA VAL A 7 -31.50 12.81 -50.24
C VAL A 7 -30.45 11.87 -49.65
N ILE A 8 -30.14 10.75 -50.31
CA ILE A 8 -29.10 9.81 -49.86
C ILE A 8 -27.70 10.45 -49.92
N SER A 9 -27.41 11.23 -50.97
CA SER A 9 -26.14 11.98 -51.08
C SER A 9 -25.98 13.02 -49.97
N ALA A 10 -27.05 13.76 -49.64
CA ALA A 10 -27.04 14.73 -48.56
C ALA A 10 -26.81 14.09 -47.18
N ILE A 11 -27.40 12.91 -46.91
CA ILE A 11 -27.22 12.18 -45.65
C ILE A 11 -25.79 11.60 -45.54
N LEU A 12 -25.22 11.09 -46.63
CA LEU A 12 -23.82 10.63 -46.62
C LEU A 12 -22.84 11.78 -46.35
N LEU A 13 -23.09 12.96 -46.93
CA LEU A 13 -22.28 14.15 -46.69
C LEU A 13 -22.36 14.62 -45.22
N THR A 14 -23.53 14.59 -44.59
CA THR A 14 -23.65 14.99 -43.17
C THR A 14 -22.99 14.00 -42.23
N VAL A 15 -23.04 12.70 -42.52
CA VAL A 15 -22.36 11.66 -41.72
C VAL A 15 -20.83 11.76 -41.88
N ILE A 16 -20.33 12.04 -43.09
CA ILE A 16 -18.89 12.23 -43.33
C ILE A 16 -18.39 13.52 -42.65
N LEU A 17 -19.12 14.64 -42.78
CA LEU A 17 -18.79 15.89 -42.08
C LEU A 17 -18.81 15.73 -40.56
N GLY A 18 -19.80 15.03 -40.01
CA GLY A 18 -19.90 14.72 -38.58
C GLY A 18 -18.76 13.82 -38.09
N SER A 19 -18.37 12.82 -38.90
CA SER A 19 -17.26 11.91 -38.57
C SER A 19 -15.91 12.63 -38.60
N ILE A 20 -15.69 13.54 -39.55
CA ILE A 20 -14.47 14.38 -39.61
C ILE A 20 -14.41 15.34 -38.41
N LEU A 21 -15.53 15.95 -38.03
CA LEU A 21 -15.62 16.78 -36.82
C LEU A 21 -15.37 15.97 -35.53
N PHE A 22 -15.88 14.75 -35.45
CA PHE A 22 -15.67 13.86 -34.31
C PHE A 22 -14.20 13.38 -34.19
N LEU A 23 -13.57 13.06 -35.33
CA LEU A 23 -12.16 12.67 -35.36
C LEU A 23 -11.21 13.84 -35.04
N THR A 24 -11.55 15.07 -35.45
CA THR A 24 -10.76 16.27 -35.08
C THR A 24 -10.94 16.69 -33.62
N GLN A 25 -12.10 16.40 -32.99
CA GLN A 25 -12.30 16.63 -31.54
C GLN A 25 -11.49 15.67 -30.65
N ARG A 26 -11.28 14.44 -31.10
CA ARG A 26 -10.63 13.38 -30.29
C ARG A 26 -9.11 13.54 -30.14
N ASN A 27 -8.48 14.41 -30.95
CA ASN A 27 -7.03 14.57 -31.02
C ASN A 27 -6.50 15.91 -30.44
N ARG A 28 -7.19 16.54 -29.49
CA ARG A 28 -6.68 17.72 -28.77
C ARG A 28 -5.66 17.31 -27.68
N PRO A 29 -4.36 17.66 -27.78
CA PRO A 29 -3.39 17.41 -26.73
C PRO A 29 -3.66 18.31 -25.51
N ALA A 30 -3.56 17.70 -24.33
CA ALA A 30 -3.78 18.30 -23.02
C ALA A 30 -2.55 19.11 -22.56
N GLU A 31 -2.31 20.27 -23.15
CA GLU A 31 -1.12 21.09 -22.86
C GLU A 31 -1.41 22.52 -22.34
N GLU A 32 -2.68 22.97 -22.32
CA GLU A 32 -3.00 24.37 -21.93
C GLU A 32 -3.59 24.54 -20.51
N ALA A 33 -3.67 23.48 -19.70
CA ALA A 33 -4.24 23.57 -18.35
C ALA A 33 -3.20 23.81 -17.22
N MET A 34 -1.91 23.92 -17.54
CA MET A 34 -0.82 23.99 -16.54
C MET A 34 0.01 25.26 -16.70
N LYS A 35 -0.60 26.42 -16.41
CA LYS A 35 0.13 27.68 -16.19
C LYS A 35 -0.73 28.65 -15.38
N GLN A 36 -0.90 28.38 -14.08
CA GLN A 36 -1.28 29.36 -13.04
C GLN A 36 -1.62 28.62 -11.74
N LYS A 37 -0.60 28.13 -11.03
CA LYS A 37 -0.68 27.97 -9.57
C LYS A 37 0.71 27.82 -8.97
N GLU A 38 1.54 28.83 -9.19
CA GLU A 38 2.88 28.88 -8.63
C GLU A 38 3.23 30.33 -8.26
N GLU A 39 2.46 30.92 -7.34
CA GLU A 39 2.94 32.05 -6.53
C GLU A 39 2.07 32.25 -5.28
N SER A 40 2.73 32.58 -4.17
CA SER A 40 2.19 32.83 -2.81
C SER A 40 1.92 31.55 -1.99
N GLN A 41 2.62 31.23 -0.90
CA GLN A 41 3.18 32.09 0.15
C GLN A 41 4.41 31.43 0.79
N ARG A 42 5.50 32.19 0.93
CA ARG A 42 6.48 32.00 2.01
C ARG A 42 6.05 32.88 3.16
N GLU A 43 5.91 32.31 4.35
CA GLU A 43 6.17 33.04 5.58
C GLU A 43 6.90 32.13 6.55
N GLU A 44 7.96 32.69 7.11
CA GLU A 44 9.04 32.06 7.84
C GLU A 44 8.84 32.38 9.32
N ASN A 45 8.87 31.38 10.20
CA ASN A 45 9.65 31.51 11.44
C ASN A 45 9.90 30.15 12.11
N PRO A 46 11.10 29.94 12.66
CA PRO A 46 11.63 28.63 13.00
C PRO A 46 11.43 28.30 14.47
N ILE A 47 11.11 27.03 14.77
CA ILE A 47 11.53 26.41 16.02
C ILE A 47 12.16 25.08 15.65
N GLY A 48 13.46 25.02 15.89
CA GLY A 48 14.30 23.90 15.59
C GLY A 48 13.82 22.62 16.27
N SER A 49 13.87 21.54 15.51
CA SER A 49 14.63 20.40 15.98
C SER A 49 15.16 19.67 14.76
N THR A 50 16.42 19.94 14.45
CA THR A 50 17.27 18.99 13.75
C THR A 50 17.29 17.69 14.53
N VAL A 51 16.43 16.77 14.12
CA VAL A 51 16.69 15.35 14.26
C VAL A 51 16.52 14.76 12.87
N LYS A 52 17.60 14.81 12.08
CA LYS A 52 17.80 13.77 11.05
C LYS A 52 18.08 12.47 11.80
N LYS A 53 17.02 11.83 12.32
CA LYS A 53 17.06 10.41 12.67
C LYS A 53 16.70 9.71 11.39
N ASP A 54 17.59 8.84 10.94
CA ASP A 54 17.32 7.88 9.90
C ASP A 54 16.20 6.96 10.40
N THR A 55 14.94 7.38 10.26
CA THR A 55 13.77 6.68 10.80
C THR A 55 13.25 5.72 9.75
N THR A 56 14.01 4.65 9.49
CA THR A 56 13.41 3.46 8.91
C THR A 56 12.39 2.92 9.92
N SER A 57 11.10 2.94 9.55
CA SER A 57 10.02 2.43 10.40
C SER A 57 10.31 0.99 10.82
N ARG A 58 10.19 0.68 12.12
CA ARG A 58 10.30 -0.71 12.63
C ARG A 58 9.03 -1.53 12.45
N TYR A 59 8.00 -0.93 11.84
CA TYR A 59 6.85 -1.63 11.31
C TYR A 59 6.87 -1.51 9.78
N ILE A 60 7.00 -2.65 9.10
CA ILE A 60 7.11 -2.72 7.64
C ILE A 60 6.12 -3.71 7.06
N GLU A 61 5.84 -3.60 5.77
CA GLU A 61 5.07 -4.59 5.02
C GLU A 61 6.00 -5.68 4.49
N TYR A 62 5.47 -6.90 4.39
CA TYR A 62 6.20 -8.03 3.82
C TYR A 62 6.53 -7.78 2.35
N LYS A 63 7.76 -8.17 2.00
CA LYS A 63 8.30 -8.27 0.64
C LYS A 63 9.23 -9.47 0.61
N SER A 64 9.50 -10.03 -0.57
CA SER A 64 10.31 -11.25 -0.74
C SER A 64 11.67 -11.20 -0.04
N ASN A 65 12.28 -10.03 0.13
CA ASN A 65 13.59 -9.87 0.78
C ASN A 65 13.54 -9.29 2.21
N SER A 66 12.35 -8.96 2.73
CA SER A 66 12.18 -8.28 4.02
C SER A 66 12.79 -9.05 5.21
N LEU A 67 12.76 -10.38 5.17
CA LEU A 67 13.34 -11.23 6.22
C LEU A 67 14.87 -11.20 6.22
N ASN A 68 15.48 -11.18 5.03
CA ASN A 68 16.94 -11.15 4.88
C ASN A 68 17.50 -9.74 5.18
N GLU A 69 16.79 -8.70 4.75
CA GLU A 69 17.16 -7.29 5.01
C GLU A 69 17.14 -6.92 6.50
N ASN A 70 16.47 -7.72 7.32
CA ASN A 70 16.37 -7.53 8.77
C ASN A 70 16.92 -8.74 9.54
N ASN A 71 17.93 -9.43 9.01
CA ASN A 71 18.46 -10.64 9.65
C ASN A 71 19.19 -10.38 10.98
N ASP A 72 19.65 -9.15 11.18
CA ASP A 72 20.28 -8.66 12.41
C ASP A 72 19.27 -8.32 13.52
N LYS A 73 17.96 -8.33 13.22
CA LYS A 73 16.88 -7.98 14.16
C LYS A 73 16.07 -9.20 14.55
N ARG A 74 15.43 -9.13 15.72
CA ARG A 74 14.29 -9.99 16.05
C ARG A 74 13.15 -9.68 15.10
N LYS A 75 12.59 -10.71 14.47
CA LYS A 75 11.52 -10.57 13.47
C LYS A 75 10.22 -11.07 14.07
N VAL A 76 9.18 -10.26 13.99
CA VAL A 76 7.81 -10.65 14.33
C VAL A 76 6.95 -10.52 13.09
N LEU A 77 6.44 -11.64 12.59
CA LEU A 77 5.47 -11.67 11.50
C LEU A 77 4.08 -11.39 12.07
N TYR A 78 3.41 -10.37 11.57
CA TYR A 78 2.03 -10.03 11.92
C TYR A 78 1.13 -10.38 10.72
N PHE A 79 0.41 -11.49 10.82
CA PHE A 79 -0.56 -11.93 9.82
C PHE A 79 -1.82 -11.05 9.89
N TYR A 80 -1.99 -10.18 8.91
CA TYR A 80 -3.00 -9.13 8.83
C TYR A 80 -4.01 -9.43 7.72
N ALA A 81 -5.26 -9.03 7.88
CA ALA A 81 -6.23 -9.06 6.79
C ALA A 81 -6.97 -7.73 6.66
N ASN A 82 -7.15 -7.22 5.45
CA ASN A 82 -7.75 -5.90 5.21
C ASN A 82 -9.26 -5.83 5.55
N TRP A 83 -9.96 -6.95 5.64
CA TRP A 83 -11.36 -7.03 6.06
C TRP A 83 -11.53 -7.19 7.57
N CYS A 84 -10.45 -7.42 8.31
CA CYS A 84 -10.50 -7.75 9.73
C CYS A 84 -10.65 -6.49 10.62
N PRO A 85 -11.75 -6.38 11.41
CA PRO A 85 -12.07 -5.17 12.17
C PRO A 85 -11.10 -4.90 13.32
N ILE A 86 -10.48 -5.94 13.88
CA ILE A 86 -9.47 -5.82 14.95
C ILE A 86 -8.07 -5.61 14.40
N CYS A 87 -7.82 -5.96 13.13
CA CYS A 87 -6.51 -5.83 12.52
C CYS A 87 -6.20 -4.39 12.14
N LYS A 88 -7.20 -3.66 11.62
CA LYS A 88 -7.10 -2.24 11.22
C LYS A 88 -6.60 -1.32 12.35
N PRO A 89 -7.20 -1.31 13.56
CA PRO A 89 -6.71 -0.46 14.64
C PRO A 89 -5.29 -0.84 15.08
N ALA A 90 -4.95 -2.13 15.11
CA ALA A 90 -3.60 -2.58 15.45
C ALA A 90 -2.55 -2.16 14.40
N ASP A 91 -2.86 -2.30 13.11
CA ASP A 91 -2.00 -1.81 12.01
C ASP A 91 -1.80 -0.29 12.10
N ALA A 92 -2.86 0.48 12.39
CA ALA A 92 -2.74 1.92 12.61
C ALA A 92 -1.88 2.27 13.83
N GLU A 93 -2.01 1.53 14.93
CA GLU A 93 -1.19 1.73 16.13
C GLU A 93 0.30 1.47 15.84
N PHE A 94 0.64 0.38 15.15
CA PHE A 94 2.02 0.11 14.77
C PHE A 94 2.59 1.14 13.81
N LYS A 95 1.80 1.63 12.85
CA LYS A 95 2.22 2.71 11.93
C LYS A 95 2.53 4.01 12.68
N ASN A 96 1.66 4.40 13.62
CA ASN A 96 1.79 5.65 14.34
C ASN A 96 2.83 5.60 15.47
N ASN A 97 3.05 4.41 16.05
CA ASN A 97 3.90 4.21 17.23
C ASN A 97 5.06 3.25 16.95
N SER A 98 5.59 3.22 15.72
CA SER A 98 6.69 2.32 15.34
C SER A 98 7.95 2.52 16.19
N ASN A 99 8.16 3.73 16.73
CA ASN A 99 9.24 4.02 17.67
C ASN A 99 9.08 3.31 19.03
N GLY A 100 7.89 2.81 19.36
CA GLY A 100 7.65 2.01 20.56
C GLY A 100 8.05 0.54 20.39
N ILE A 101 8.27 0.07 19.15
CA ILE A 101 8.87 -1.25 18.89
C ILE A 101 10.35 -1.17 19.32
N PRO A 102 10.90 -2.16 20.04
CA PRO A 102 12.31 -2.16 20.44
C PRO A 102 13.26 -1.97 19.25
N GLU A 103 14.39 -1.29 19.45
CA GLU A 103 15.36 -0.98 18.37
C GLU A 103 15.93 -2.25 17.71
N ASP A 104 16.03 -3.36 18.46
CA ASP A 104 16.49 -4.67 18.00
C ASP A 104 15.40 -5.52 17.34
N THR A 105 14.21 -4.96 17.12
CA THR A 105 13.02 -5.69 16.66
C THR A 105 12.39 -5.03 15.44
N VAL A 106 11.92 -5.85 14.51
CA VAL A 106 11.06 -5.43 13.39
C VAL A 106 9.76 -6.23 13.41
N VAL A 107 8.65 -5.53 13.22
CA VAL A 107 7.34 -6.15 12.98
C VAL A 107 7.05 -6.07 11.49
N ILE A 108 6.78 -7.22 10.87
CA ILE A 108 6.58 -7.38 9.44
C ILE A 108 5.13 -7.78 9.21
N ARG A 109 4.33 -6.90 8.62
CA ARG A 109 2.93 -7.17 8.26
C ARG A 109 2.88 -8.09 7.05
N VAL A 110 2.31 -9.27 7.22
CA VAL A 110 2.10 -10.28 6.18
C VAL A 110 0.60 -10.34 5.89
N ASN A 111 0.15 -10.12 4.66
CA ASN A 111 -1.27 -10.22 4.34
C ASN A 111 -1.74 -11.68 4.46
N TYR A 112 -2.99 -11.88 4.86
CA TYR A 112 -3.56 -13.19 5.15
C TYR A 112 -5.01 -13.28 4.67
N ASN A 113 -5.25 -14.15 3.70
CA ASN A 113 -6.58 -14.48 3.16
C ASN A 113 -7.45 -13.25 2.87
N ASP A 114 -6.86 -12.21 2.29
CA ASP A 114 -7.54 -11.02 1.83
C ASP A 114 -7.26 -10.74 0.34
N SER A 115 -7.74 -9.60 -0.17
CA SER A 115 -7.58 -9.24 -1.58
C SER A 115 -6.15 -8.91 -1.98
N ASP A 116 -5.29 -8.64 -1.01
CA ASP A 116 -3.91 -8.17 -1.22
C ASP A 116 -2.89 -9.30 -0.97
N THR A 117 -3.37 -10.48 -0.55
CA THR A 117 -2.54 -11.63 -0.21
C THR A 117 -1.97 -12.34 -1.44
N ASP A 118 -0.65 -12.35 -1.55
CA ASP A 118 0.07 -13.03 -2.62
C ASP A 118 0.41 -14.51 -2.31
N GLN A 119 1.18 -15.17 -3.18
CA GLN A 119 1.55 -16.57 -3.00
C GLN A 119 2.63 -16.79 -1.93
N GLU A 120 3.60 -15.88 -1.79
CA GLU A 120 4.66 -15.99 -0.79
C GLU A 120 4.09 -15.83 0.62
N GLU A 121 3.15 -14.89 0.79
CA GLU A 121 2.45 -14.67 2.05
C GLU A 121 1.60 -15.89 2.44
N LYS A 122 0.94 -16.55 1.47
CA LYS A 122 0.25 -17.84 1.67
C LYS A 122 1.21 -18.94 2.09
N ASP A 123 2.39 -18.99 1.50
CA ASP A 123 3.40 -20.00 1.81
C ASP A 123 4.00 -19.78 3.21
N LEU A 124 4.21 -18.53 3.61
CA LEU A 124 4.57 -18.16 5.00
C LEU A 124 3.47 -18.55 5.99
N ALA A 125 2.22 -18.22 5.69
CA ALA A 125 1.09 -18.60 6.52
C ALA A 125 1.02 -20.13 6.68
N ARG A 126 1.28 -20.89 5.61
CA ARG A 126 1.35 -22.36 5.66
C ARG A 126 2.54 -22.83 6.50
N LYS A 127 3.74 -22.26 6.29
CA LYS A 127 4.98 -22.61 7.02
C LYS A 127 4.77 -22.50 8.54
N TYR A 128 4.14 -21.43 9.00
CA TYR A 128 3.91 -21.19 10.43
C TYR A 128 2.53 -21.66 10.92
N GLY A 129 1.77 -22.40 10.11
CA GLY A 129 0.49 -22.98 10.52
C GLY A 129 -0.55 -21.95 10.96
N ILE A 130 -0.69 -20.85 10.22
CA ILE A 130 -1.57 -19.74 10.56
C ILE A 130 -3.02 -20.07 10.18
N ALA A 131 -3.86 -20.22 11.19
CA ALA A 131 -5.27 -20.57 11.02
C ALA A 131 -6.22 -19.34 10.98
N TYR A 132 -5.72 -18.15 11.36
CA TYR A 132 -6.49 -16.91 11.34
C TYR A 132 -5.59 -15.67 11.34
N GLN A 133 -6.11 -14.58 10.80
CA GLN A 133 -5.50 -13.25 10.86
C GLN A 133 -5.42 -12.71 12.29
N HIS A 134 -4.68 -11.63 12.52
CA HIS A 134 -4.39 -11.11 13.84
C HIS A 134 -3.53 -12.06 14.70
N THR A 135 -2.75 -12.89 14.02
CA THR A 135 -1.74 -13.78 14.60
C THR A 135 -0.36 -13.17 14.44
N PHE A 136 0.46 -13.33 15.47
CA PHE A 136 1.85 -12.88 15.50
C PHE A 136 2.77 -14.08 15.70
N VAL A 137 3.90 -14.09 14.98
CA VAL A 137 4.93 -15.12 15.11
C VAL A 137 6.30 -14.45 15.23
N GLN A 138 6.94 -14.59 16.38
CA GLN A 138 8.35 -14.26 16.53
C GLN A 138 9.19 -15.40 15.96
N ILE A 139 10.16 -15.05 15.12
CA ILE A 139 11.10 -16.01 14.52
C ILE A 139 12.55 -15.66 14.85
N ASP A 140 13.40 -16.69 14.92
CA ASP A 140 14.85 -16.54 15.07
C ASP A 140 15.53 -16.18 13.74
N GLN A 141 16.86 -16.19 13.71
CA GLN A 141 17.65 -15.85 12.53
C GLN A 141 17.54 -16.92 11.43
N GLU A 142 17.37 -18.17 11.84
CA GLU A 142 17.18 -19.34 10.98
C GLU A 142 15.73 -19.45 10.46
N GLY A 143 14.83 -18.62 10.99
CA GLY A 143 13.41 -18.60 10.62
C GLY A 143 12.60 -19.71 11.27
N ASN A 144 13.03 -20.21 12.43
CA ASN A 144 12.24 -21.07 13.31
C ASN A 144 11.35 -20.21 14.22
N GLU A 145 10.21 -20.77 14.62
CA GLU A 145 9.28 -20.13 15.54
C GLU A 145 9.82 -20.12 16.98
N VAL A 146 9.86 -18.94 17.58
CA VAL A 146 10.26 -18.71 18.98
C VAL A 146 9.03 -18.51 19.88
N ALA A 147 8.04 -17.79 19.37
CA ALA A 147 6.78 -17.52 20.04
C ALA A 147 5.67 -17.27 19.02
N LYS A 148 4.44 -17.63 19.38
CA LYS A 148 3.24 -17.35 18.60
C LYS A 148 2.11 -16.97 19.52
N TRP A 149 1.42 -15.89 19.19
CA TRP A 149 0.28 -15.41 19.96
C TRP A 149 -0.75 -14.75 19.04
N ASN A 150 -1.92 -14.50 19.62
CA ASN A 150 -3.07 -13.98 18.90
C ASN A 150 -3.61 -12.74 19.58
N GLY A 151 -4.01 -11.78 18.77
CA GLY A 151 -4.57 -10.55 19.28
C GLY A 151 -3.55 -9.53 19.75
N GLY A 152 -4.01 -8.28 19.82
CA GLY A 152 -3.30 -7.17 20.43
C GLY A 152 -2.54 -6.32 19.43
N ALA A 153 -1.79 -5.37 19.99
CA ALA A 153 -0.99 -4.41 19.25
C ALA A 153 0.31 -4.16 20.02
N LEU A 154 0.76 -2.91 20.19
CA LEU A 154 2.08 -2.61 20.72
C LEU A 154 2.29 -3.14 22.15
N SER A 155 1.36 -2.94 23.08
CA SER A 155 1.50 -3.46 24.46
C SER A 155 1.70 -4.98 24.47
N LYS A 156 0.83 -5.70 23.74
CA LYS A 156 0.86 -7.16 23.71
C LYS A 156 2.08 -7.71 22.98
N LEU A 157 2.60 -6.98 21.98
CA LEU A 157 3.90 -7.27 21.39
C LEU A 157 4.99 -7.26 22.47
N LEU A 158 5.10 -6.17 23.24
CA LEU A 158 6.12 -6.01 24.27
C LEU A 158 6.02 -7.08 25.38
N GLU A 159 4.81 -7.52 25.71
CA GLU A 159 4.56 -8.59 26.68
C GLU A 159 5.00 -9.98 26.20
N ASN A 160 4.98 -10.24 24.88
CA ASN A 160 5.21 -11.58 24.32
C ASN A 160 6.59 -11.77 23.68
N LEU A 161 7.34 -10.69 23.46
CA LEU A 161 8.70 -10.76 22.92
C LEU A 161 9.59 -11.59 23.84
N LYS A 162 10.29 -12.57 23.25
CA LYS A 162 11.32 -13.39 23.89
C LYS A 162 12.73 -12.97 23.47
#